data_AF-A0A7L4FEC6-F1
#
_entry.id   AF-A0A7L4FEC6-F1
#
_cell.length_a   1.000
_cell.length_b   1.000
_cell.length_c   1.000
_cell.angle_alpha   90.00
_cell.angle_beta   90.00
_cell.angle_gamma   90.00
#
_symmetry.space_group_name_H-M   'P 1'
#
loop_
_entity.id
_entity.type
_entity.pdbx_description
1 polymer ?
#
loop_
_entity_poly.entity_id
_entity_poly.type
_entity_poly.pdbx_seq_one_letter_code
_entity_poly.pdbx_strand_id
1 'polypeptide(L)'
;PQHKIPPSPRPAPRLPPRRVPPAAVPCVANVSVHDIPDFASLPGHVQDFMRYRHCRSFPALLSVPGKCGGPEGSTNVFLLLAIKSSPVNYERREVIRKTWGQERTFEGAFIRRVFLVGVSPNARDAKKLNRLLQVEQREHGDVLQWNFKDTFFNLTLKQVLFHAWLEENCPGARFIFNGDDDVFVNTDNMVRFAMASQGAQKKHLMVGQLFVNNFPVRIRGSKYFVPQQLMAAERYPPYCGGGGMLMSGFTARVIARQSQNISLFPIDDVYLGMCLERAGLPPTSHAGIRTMGMGALGKADPFDPCYYRELLLVHRFVPYELVVMWDAIHEPQLRCGKRVS
;
A
#
# COMPACT_ATOMS: atom_id res chain seq x y z
N PRO A 1 55.98 -23.33 35.61
CA PRO A 1 55.96 -22.55 34.35
C PRO A 1 54.52 -22.31 33.86
N GLN A 2 54.00 -21.13 34.22
CA GLN A 2 52.96 -20.31 33.58
C GLN A 2 51.70 -21.00 32.97
N HIS A 3 50.60 -20.93 33.72
CA HIS A 3 49.24 -20.98 33.16
C HIS A 3 48.97 -19.72 32.31
N LYS A 4 48.63 -19.90 31.03
CA LYS A 4 48.20 -18.80 30.13
C LYS A 4 46.69 -18.56 30.28
N ILE A 5 46.32 -17.35 30.68
CA ILE A 5 44.95 -16.85 30.70
C ILE A 5 44.58 -16.37 29.28
N PRO A 6 43.38 -16.65 28.74
CA PRO A 6 42.96 -16.13 27.45
C PRO A 6 42.63 -14.63 27.52
N PRO A 7 42.86 -13.85 26.45
CA PRO A 7 42.61 -12.41 26.46
C PRO A 7 41.10 -12.11 26.48
N SER A 8 40.73 -11.09 27.26
CA SER A 8 39.37 -10.54 27.35
C SER A 8 38.90 -9.97 25.99
N PRO A 9 37.63 -10.15 25.59
CA PRO A 9 37.11 -9.62 24.34
C PRO A 9 37.07 -8.08 24.37
N ARG A 10 37.54 -7.46 23.30
CA ARG A 10 37.49 -6.00 23.12
C ARG A 10 36.03 -5.52 23.07
N PRO A 11 35.68 -4.40 23.73
CA PRO A 11 34.35 -3.84 23.64
C PRO A 11 34.06 -3.38 22.21
N ALA A 12 32.88 -3.74 21.69
CA ALA A 12 32.41 -3.30 20.39
C ALA A 12 32.36 -1.75 20.33
N PRO A 13 32.66 -1.13 19.18
CA PRO A 13 32.55 0.31 19.03
C PRO A 13 31.12 0.77 19.34
N ARG A 14 30.97 1.72 20.27
CA ARG A 14 29.67 2.34 20.52
C ARG A 14 29.21 3.06 19.26
N LEU A 15 28.10 2.60 18.68
CA LEU A 15 27.42 3.33 17.62
C LEU A 15 27.11 4.75 18.11
N PRO A 16 27.35 5.78 17.28
CA PRO A 16 27.05 7.15 17.65
C PRO A 16 25.55 7.28 17.99
N PRO A 17 25.19 8.13 18.97
CA PRO A 17 23.79 8.35 19.31
C PRO A 17 23.05 8.85 18.07
N ARG A 18 21.97 8.14 17.73
CA ARG A 18 21.09 8.44 16.61
C ARG A 18 20.60 9.89 16.79
N ARG A 19 20.97 10.80 15.88
CA ARG A 19 20.44 12.17 15.87
C ARG A 19 18.91 12.08 15.83
N VAL A 20 18.26 12.50 16.91
CA VAL A 20 16.81 12.70 16.94
C VAL A 20 16.53 13.82 15.94
N PRO A 21 15.74 13.60 14.88
CA PRO A 21 15.35 14.67 13.98
C PRO A 21 14.69 15.79 14.80
N PRO A 22 14.91 17.07 14.47
CA PRO A 22 14.18 18.16 15.12
C PRO A 22 12.68 17.86 15.06
N ALA A 23 11.96 18.18 16.14
CA ALA A 23 10.52 17.95 16.22
C ALA A 23 9.86 18.55 14.97
N ALA A 24 9.20 17.70 14.18
CA ALA A 24 8.54 18.14 12.95
C ALA A 24 7.60 19.29 13.30
N VAL A 25 7.78 20.44 12.65
CA VAL A 25 6.90 21.60 12.83
C VAL A 25 5.47 21.14 12.58
N PRO A 26 4.53 21.38 13.50
CA PRO A 26 3.15 20.98 13.31
C PRO A 26 2.61 21.56 12.01
N CYS A 27 1.99 20.71 11.19
CA CYS A 27 1.28 21.13 9.99
C CYS A 27 0.18 22.15 10.35
N VAL A 28 0.17 23.30 9.67
CA VAL A 28 -0.81 24.38 9.88
C VAL A 28 -1.77 24.44 8.68
N ALA A 29 -3.03 24.82 8.91
CA ALA A 29 -3.98 24.99 7.82
C ALA A 29 -3.56 26.10 6.87
N ASN A 30 -3.59 25.85 5.57
CA ASN A 30 -3.46 26.92 4.58
C ASN A 30 -4.78 27.72 4.54
N VAL A 31 -4.75 28.95 5.02
CA VAL A 31 -5.92 29.85 5.05
C VAL A 31 -6.22 30.47 3.68
N SER A 32 -5.27 30.52 2.75
CA SER A 32 -5.47 31.10 1.41
C SER A 32 -6.51 30.32 0.58
N VAL A 33 -6.87 29.11 0.99
CA VAL A 33 -7.92 28.33 0.31
C VAL A 33 -9.30 28.97 0.42
N HIS A 34 -9.49 29.89 1.38
CA HIS A 34 -10.73 30.64 1.52
C HIS A 34 -10.97 31.63 0.37
N ASP A 35 -9.91 32.01 -0.35
CA ASP A 35 -10.00 32.89 -1.52
C ASP A 35 -10.43 32.13 -2.79
N ILE A 36 -10.51 30.80 -2.74
CA ILE A 36 -10.91 29.96 -3.87
C ILE A 36 -12.44 30.08 -4.07
N PRO A 37 -12.91 30.38 -5.29
CA PRO A 37 -14.34 30.46 -5.59
C PRO A 37 -15.12 29.21 -5.13
N ASP A 38 -16.27 29.45 -4.49
CA ASP A 38 -17.19 28.44 -3.94
C ASP A 38 -16.60 27.47 -2.91
N PHE A 39 -15.40 27.74 -2.37
CA PHE A 39 -14.76 26.88 -1.37
C PHE A 39 -15.63 26.63 -0.14
N ALA A 40 -16.28 27.68 0.37
CA ALA A 40 -17.16 27.60 1.54
C ALA A 40 -18.37 26.67 1.31
N SER A 41 -18.77 26.45 0.05
CA SER A 41 -19.87 25.54 -0.29
C SER A 41 -19.45 24.07 -0.31
N LEU A 42 -18.15 23.76 -0.33
CA LEU A 42 -17.65 22.39 -0.48
C LEU A 42 -17.95 21.55 0.78
N PRO A 43 -18.09 20.21 0.66
CA PRO A 43 -18.22 19.34 1.83
C PRO A 43 -17.02 19.50 2.80
N GLY A 44 -17.28 19.42 4.12
CA GLY A 44 -16.25 19.69 5.13
C GLY A 44 -14.98 18.86 4.98
N HIS A 45 -15.09 17.57 4.64
CA HIS A 45 -13.92 16.71 4.40
C HIS A 45 -13.07 17.16 3.19
N VAL A 46 -13.69 17.74 2.16
CA VAL A 46 -12.98 18.33 1.00
C VAL A 46 -12.29 19.62 1.41
N GLN A 47 -12.97 20.48 2.19
CA GLN A 47 -12.38 21.70 2.71
C GLN A 47 -11.14 21.39 3.57
N ASP A 48 -11.25 20.42 4.47
CA ASP A 48 -10.15 19.98 5.32
C ASP A 48 -8.98 19.44 4.48
N PHE A 49 -9.27 18.60 3.49
CA PHE A 49 -8.23 18.14 2.57
C PHE A 49 -7.53 19.31 1.87
N MET A 50 -8.27 20.28 1.33
CA MET A 50 -7.68 21.45 0.66
C MET A 50 -6.82 22.30 1.59
N ARG A 51 -7.24 22.51 2.85
CA ARG A 51 -6.45 23.24 3.86
C ARG A 51 -5.12 22.57 4.16
N TYR A 52 -5.07 21.24 4.15
CA TYR A 52 -3.90 20.47 4.64
C TYR A 52 -3.14 19.68 3.57
N ARG A 53 -3.57 19.70 2.29
CA ARG A 53 -2.94 18.92 1.19
C ARG A 53 -1.46 19.25 0.91
N HIS A 54 -0.94 20.33 1.49
CA HIS A 54 0.47 20.70 1.40
C HIS A 54 1.33 20.00 2.46
N CYS A 55 0.72 19.49 3.53
CA CYS A 55 1.41 18.80 4.62
C CYS A 55 1.73 17.35 4.26
N ARG A 56 3.04 17.04 4.26
CA ARG A 56 3.56 15.74 3.80
C ARG A 56 4.42 15.03 4.83
N SER A 57 4.87 15.75 5.86
CA SER A 57 5.75 15.20 6.90
C SER A 57 4.94 14.94 8.16
N PHE A 58 4.92 13.68 8.58
CA PHE A 58 4.29 13.24 9.81
C PHE A 58 5.23 12.26 10.52
N PRO A 59 5.40 12.38 11.84
CA PRO A 59 6.27 11.48 12.57
C PRO A 59 5.74 10.05 12.52
N ALA A 60 6.65 9.09 12.35
CA ALA A 60 6.33 7.69 12.52
C ALA A 60 6.11 7.38 14.01
N LEU A 61 4.94 6.84 14.35
CA LEU A 61 4.61 6.35 15.68
C LEU A 61 5.11 4.91 15.88
N LEU A 62 5.02 4.10 14.83
CA LEU A 62 5.56 2.74 14.75
C LEU A 62 6.33 2.61 13.43
N SER A 63 7.51 2.00 13.48
CA SER A 63 8.38 1.81 12.31
C SER A 63 9.05 0.44 12.36
N VAL A 64 9.38 -0.10 11.19
CA VAL A 64 10.03 -1.41 11.03
C VAL A 64 11.29 -1.32 10.15
N PRO A 65 12.31 -0.52 10.53
CA PRO A 65 13.47 -0.25 9.66
C PRO A 65 14.26 -1.50 9.25
N GLY A 66 14.21 -2.55 10.08
CA GLY A 66 14.85 -3.84 9.79
C GLY A 66 14.02 -4.80 8.91
N LYS A 67 12.80 -4.44 8.47
CA LYS A 67 11.90 -5.36 7.76
C LYS A 67 12.53 -5.95 6.50
N CYS A 68 13.32 -5.17 5.77
CA CYS A 68 14.03 -5.63 4.57
C CYS A 68 15.49 -6.01 4.85
N GLY A 69 15.92 -6.14 6.11
CA GLY A 69 17.35 -6.27 6.45
C GLY A 69 18.11 -4.96 6.29
N GLY A 70 17.40 -3.82 6.35
CA GLY A 70 17.94 -2.50 6.06
C GLY A 70 18.23 -2.29 4.56
N PRO A 71 18.88 -1.16 4.20
CA PRO A 71 19.19 -0.83 2.81
C PRO A 71 19.99 -1.91 2.09
N GLU A 72 20.99 -2.49 2.75
CA GLU A 72 21.88 -3.51 2.18
C GLU A 72 21.16 -4.86 1.99
N GLY A 73 20.35 -5.29 2.96
CA GLY A 73 19.59 -6.54 2.87
C GLY A 73 18.42 -6.49 1.89
N SER A 74 17.97 -5.29 1.50
CA SER A 74 16.73 -5.10 0.77
C SER A 74 16.71 -5.73 -0.63
N THR A 75 17.88 -5.99 -1.24
CA THR A 75 17.99 -6.69 -2.54
C THR A 75 17.54 -8.15 -2.51
N ASN A 76 17.46 -8.73 -1.30
CA ASN A 76 16.96 -10.08 -1.07
C ASN A 76 15.44 -10.12 -1.07
N VAL A 77 14.75 -9.00 -0.82
CA VAL A 77 13.29 -8.93 -0.87
C VAL A 77 12.83 -8.93 -2.31
N PHE A 78 12.26 -10.06 -2.75
CA PHE A 78 11.71 -10.18 -4.10
C PHE A 78 10.38 -9.42 -4.21
N LEU A 79 9.48 -9.64 -3.25
CA LEU A 79 8.16 -9.03 -3.22
C LEU A 79 7.90 -8.44 -1.83
N LEU A 80 7.63 -7.14 -1.78
CA LEU A 80 7.11 -6.47 -0.60
C LEU A 80 5.60 -6.27 -0.76
N LEU A 81 4.82 -6.88 0.13
CA LEU A 81 3.39 -6.66 0.27
C LEU A 81 3.18 -5.42 1.15
N ALA A 82 2.81 -4.31 0.54
CA ALA A 82 2.46 -3.06 1.22
C ALA A 82 0.95 -2.89 1.24
N ILE A 83 0.35 -3.06 2.41
CA ILE A 83 -1.09 -3.24 2.55
C ILE A 83 -1.68 -2.04 3.30
N LYS A 84 -2.49 -1.24 2.61
CA LYS A 84 -3.27 -0.16 3.22
C LYS A 84 -4.29 -0.77 4.19
N SER A 85 -4.22 -0.36 5.45
CA SER A 85 -5.17 -0.78 6.48
C SER A 85 -5.60 0.41 7.35
N SER A 86 -6.64 0.23 8.15
CA SER A 86 -7.12 1.20 9.13
C SER A 86 -6.82 0.72 10.56
N PRO A 87 -6.60 1.59 11.56
CA PRO A 87 -6.30 1.17 12.93
C PRO A 87 -7.29 0.15 13.51
N VAL A 88 -8.58 0.24 13.13
CA VAL A 88 -9.66 -0.65 13.59
C VAL A 88 -9.63 -2.06 12.97
N ASN A 89 -8.96 -2.23 11.82
CA ASN A 89 -9.00 -3.45 11.01
C ASN A 89 -8.06 -4.56 11.51
N TYR A 90 -7.98 -4.79 12.82
CA TYR A 90 -7.12 -5.82 13.41
C TYR A 90 -7.42 -7.22 12.84
N GLU A 91 -8.70 -7.59 12.77
CA GLU A 91 -9.13 -8.90 12.26
C GLU A 91 -8.70 -9.12 10.79
N ARG A 92 -8.85 -8.11 9.94
CA ARG A 92 -8.42 -8.18 8.54
C ARG A 92 -6.91 -8.42 8.45
N ARG A 93 -6.12 -7.67 9.21
CA ARG A 93 -4.66 -7.85 9.24
C ARG A 93 -4.30 -9.26 9.70
N GLU A 94 -4.90 -9.74 10.79
CA GLU A 94 -4.69 -11.09 11.31
C GLU A 94 -5.00 -12.19 10.29
N VAL A 95 -6.14 -12.10 9.61
CA VAL A 95 -6.50 -13.05 8.55
C VAL A 95 -5.50 -13.00 7.40
N ILE A 96 -5.09 -11.82 6.97
CA ILE A 96 -4.08 -11.65 5.92
C ILE A 96 -2.74 -12.29 6.33
N ARG A 97 -2.30 -12.16 7.59
CA ARG A 97 -1.06 -12.80 8.08
C ARG A 97 -1.08 -14.31 7.92
N LYS A 98 -2.25 -14.92 8.12
CA LYS A 98 -2.47 -16.38 8.13
C LYS A 98 -2.80 -16.96 6.75
N THR A 99 -3.00 -16.10 5.75
CA THR A 99 -3.44 -16.48 4.40
C THR A 99 -2.48 -15.90 3.35
N TRP A 100 -2.97 -15.13 2.38
CA TRP A 100 -2.21 -14.65 1.23
C TRP A 100 -1.06 -13.71 1.60
N GLY A 101 -1.13 -13.06 2.76
CA GLY A 101 -0.11 -12.13 3.21
C GLY A 101 1.13 -12.79 3.81
N GLN A 102 1.17 -14.12 3.99
CA GLN A 102 2.22 -14.82 4.72
C GLN A 102 3.64 -14.43 4.26
N GLU A 103 4.52 -14.12 5.22
CA GLU A 103 5.95 -13.93 4.92
C GLU A 103 6.58 -15.32 4.73
N ARG A 104 7.08 -15.59 3.52
CA ARG A 104 7.70 -16.88 3.17
C ARG A 104 8.62 -16.75 1.97
N THR A 105 9.36 -17.82 1.68
CA THR A 105 10.05 -17.99 0.40
C THR A 105 9.22 -18.91 -0.48
N PHE A 106 8.96 -18.49 -1.72
CA PHE A 106 8.22 -19.26 -2.70
C PHE A 106 8.97 -19.28 -4.02
N GLU A 107 9.31 -20.46 -4.54
CA GLU A 107 10.11 -20.61 -5.77
C GLU A 107 11.40 -19.74 -5.76
N GLY A 108 12.04 -19.62 -4.58
CA GLY A 108 13.24 -18.79 -4.37
C GLY A 108 12.98 -17.28 -4.20
N ALA A 109 11.74 -16.82 -4.37
CA ALA A 109 11.34 -15.44 -4.12
C ALA A 109 11.02 -15.21 -2.64
N PHE A 110 11.77 -14.31 -1.99
CA PHE A 110 11.53 -13.94 -0.60
C PHE A 110 10.46 -12.85 -0.49
N ILE A 111 9.41 -13.13 0.26
CA ILE A 111 8.21 -12.29 0.40
C ILE A 111 8.17 -11.69 1.80
N ARG A 112 8.04 -10.35 1.89
CA ARG A 112 7.87 -9.60 3.15
C ARG A 112 6.57 -8.82 3.13
N ARG A 113 6.07 -8.46 4.31
CA ARG A 113 4.81 -7.72 4.46
C ARG A 113 4.97 -6.51 5.38
N VAL A 114 4.27 -5.44 5.06
CA VAL A 114 4.00 -4.30 5.94
C VAL A 114 2.55 -3.81 5.81
N PHE A 115 1.94 -3.43 6.93
CA PHE A 115 0.65 -2.75 6.97
C PHE A 115 0.87 -1.25 7.14
N LEU A 116 0.16 -0.45 6.34
CA LEU A 116 0.25 1.01 6.31
C LEU A 116 -0.96 1.61 7.02
N VAL A 117 -0.72 2.31 8.14
CA VAL A 117 -1.77 2.74 9.06
C VAL A 117 -1.54 4.19 9.51
N GLY A 118 -2.61 4.96 9.66
CA GLY A 118 -2.60 6.28 10.31
C GLY A 118 -3.07 6.22 11.76
N VAL A 119 -3.72 7.28 12.22
CA VAL A 119 -4.39 7.37 13.52
C VAL A 119 -5.90 7.51 13.29
N SER A 120 -6.72 6.92 14.14
CA SER A 120 -8.17 7.06 14.03
C SER A 120 -8.57 8.55 14.04
N PRO A 121 -9.45 9.00 13.13
CA PRO A 121 -9.94 10.38 13.15
C PRO A 121 -10.78 10.69 14.39
N ASN A 122 -11.32 9.68 15.07
CA ASN A 122 -12.01 9.81 16.35
C ASN A 122 -11.00 9.76 17.50
N ALA A 123 -10.88 10.85 18.26
CA ALA A 123 -9.92 10.97 19.35
C ALA A 123 -10.12 9.95 20.49
N ARG A 124 -11.37 9.53 20.76
CA ARG A 124 -11.66 8.53 21.80
C ARG A 124 -11.15 7.15 21.37
N ASP A 125 -11.38 6.81 20.11
CA ASP A 125 -10.95 5.53 19.55
C ASP A 125 -9.43 5.51 19.32
N ALA A 126 -8.83 6.64 18.94
CA ALA A 126 -7.40 6.77 18.68
C ALA A 126 -6.54 6.26 19.85
N LYS A 127 -6.90 6.58 21.11
CA LYS A 127 -6.17 6.09 22.28
C LYS A 127 -6.16 4.56 22.37
N LYS A 128 -7.33 3.93 22.21
CA LYS A 128 -7.49 2.47 22.31
C LYS A 128 -6.83 1.76 21.12
N LEU A 129 -7.06 2.26 19.91
CA LEU A 129 -6.54 1.67 18.68
C LEU A 129 -5.03 1.83 18.55
N ASN A 130 -4.44 2.96 18.97
CA ASN A 130 -2.99 3.09 19.04
C ASN A 130 -2.38 2.09 20.03
N ARG A 131 -3.06 1.82 21.16
CA ARG A 131 -2.59 0.80 22.11
C ARG A 131 -2.69 -0.61 21.51
N LEU A 132 -3.75 -0.90 20.76
CA LEU A 132 -3.87 -2.18 20.03
C LEU A 132 -2.75 -2.35 19.01
N LEU A 133 -2.47 -1.34 18.18
CA LEU A 133 -1.37 -1.37 17.22
C LEU A 133 0.00 -1.55 17.89
N GLN A 134 0.22 -0.97 19.08
CA GLN A 134 1.45 -1.23 19.84
C GLN A 134 1.57 -2.69 20.31
N VAL A 135 0.46 -3.34 20.68
CA VAL A 135 0.43 -4.77 21.04
C VAL A 135 0.77 -5.60 19.81
N GLU A 136 0.04 -5.37 18.72
CA GLU A 136 0.23 -6.03 17.43
C GLU A 136 1.66 -5.88 16.90
N GLN A 137 2.24 -4.69 17.03
CA GLN A 137 3.60 -4.41 16.59
C GLN A 137 4.67 -5.18 17.40
N ARG A 138 4.45 -5.43 18.69
CA ARG A 138 5.37 -6.25 19.50
C ARG A 138 5.36 -7.71 19.08
N GLU A 139 4.23 -8.19 18.59
CA GLU A 139 4.04 -9.59 18.19
C GLU A 139 4.53 -9.84 16.75
N HIS A 140 4.14 -8.97 15.81
CA HIS A 140 4.35 -9.24 14.38
C HIS A 140 5.42 -8.36 13.72
N GLY A 141 5.74 -7.20 14.30
CA GLY A 141 6.75 -6.30 13.77
C GLY A 141 6.54 -5.93 12.29
N ASP A 142 5.30 -5.71 11.87
CA ASP A 142 4.91 -5.48 10.48
C ASP A 142 3.97 -4.26 10.27
N VAL A 143 3.80 -3.40 11.27
CA VAL A 143 2.99 -2.19 11.18
C VAL A 143 3.87 -0.95 11.00
N LEU A 144 3.59 -0.20 9.93
CA LEU A 144 4.07 1.17 9.72
C LEU A 144 2.95 2.14 10.07
N GLN A 145 3.16 2.93 11.12
CA GLN A 145 2.17 3.89 11.59
C GLN A 145 2.74 5.31 11.58
N TRP A 146 2.00 6.24 10.97
CA TRP A 146 2.33 7.67 11.01
C TRP A 146 1.23 8.49 11.69
N ASN A 147 1.60 9.63 12.27
CA ASN A 147 0.70 10.48 13.05
C ASN A 147 -0.20 11.40 12.20
N PHE A 148 -0.91 10.85 11.22
CA PHE A 148 -1.93 11.56 10.44
C PHE A 148 -3.31 10.91 10.63
N LYS A 149 -4.40 11.66 10.44
CA LYS A 149 -5.75 11.10 10.52
C LYS A 149 -6.00 10.16 9.34
N ASP A 150 -6.28 8.90 9.63
CA ASP A 150 -6.54 7.87 8.62
C ASP A 150 -7.95 8.03 8.06
N THR A 151 -8.06 8.69 6.91
CA THR A 151 -9.31 8.96 6.19
C THR A 151 -9.14 8.64 4.71
N PHE A 152 -10.25 8.45 4.00
CA PHE A 152 -10.22 8.18 2.56
C PHE A 152 -9.41 9.22 1.77
N PHE A 153 -9.59 10.52 2.07
CA PHE A 153 -8.89 11.61 1.37
C PHE A 153 -7.40 11.70 1.74
N ASN A 154 -6.97 11.04 2.82
CA ASN A 154 -5.58 10.96 3.25
C ASN A 154 -4.89 9.66 2.81
N LEU A 155 -5.54 8.80 2.02
CA LEU A 155 -4.88 7.62 1.45
C LEU A 155 -3.67 8.00 0.60
N THR A 156 -3.73 9.12 -0.12
CA THR A 156 -2.59 9.63 -0.90
C THR A 156 -1.41 10.01 -0.01
N LEU A 157 -1.68 10.65 1.14
CA LEU A 157 -0.64 10.94 2.13
C LEU A 157 -0.02 9.66 2.67
N LYS A 158 -0.85 8.63 2.96
CA LYS A 158 -0.38 7.30 3.38
C LYS A 158 0.58 6.70 2.34
N GLN A 159 0.25 6.81 1.05
CA GLN A 159 1.11 6.33 -0.03
C GLN A 159 2.43 7.10 -0.09
N VAL A 160 2.40 8.44 -0.02
CA VAL A 160 3.62 9.26 -0.04
C VAL A 160 4.56 8.93 1.12
N LEU A 161 4.01 8.77 2.33
CA LEU A 161 4.78 8.37 3.51
C LEU A 161 5.38 6.97 3.37
N PHE A 162 4.62 6.03 2.81
CA PHE A 162 5.11 4.69 2.50
C PHE A 162 6.24 4.71 1.47
N HIS A 163 6.11 5.45 0.37
CA HIS A 163 7.15 5.57 -0.64
C HIS A 163 8.43 6.18 -0.09
N ALA A 164 8.35 7.18 0.81
CA ALA A 164 9.51 7.70 1.52
C ALA A 164 10.17 6.64 2.41
N TRP A 165 9.38 5.89 3.19
CA TRP A 165 9.90 4.79 4.00
C TRP A 165 10.55 3.69 3.16
N LEU A 166 9.97 3.36 2.00
CA LEU A 166 10.50 2.38 1.06
C LEU A 166 11.87 2.79 0.54
N GLU A 167 12.05 4.06 0.13
CA GLU A 167 13.34 4.57 -0.33
C GLU A 167 14.42 4.52 0.76
N GLU A 168 14.05 4.82 2.01
CA GLU A 168 14.99 4.82 3.13
C GLU A 168 15.34 3.42 3.64
N ASN A 169 14.39 2.49 3.69
CA ASN A 169 14.54 1.24 4.45
C ASN A 169 14.54 -0.02 3.56
N CYS A 170 13.99 0.07 2.36
CA CYS A 170 13.84 -1.06 1.43
C CYS A 170 14.16 -0.70 -0.05
N PRO A 171 15.19 0.09 -0.36
CA PRO A 171 15.43 0.62 -1.71
C PRO A 171 15.69 -0.45 -2.79
N GLY A 172 16.15 -1.63 -2.38
CA GLY A 172 16.48 -2.78 -3.22
C GLY A 172 15.35 -3.80 -3.42
N ALA A 173 14.17 -3.59 -2.83
CA ALA A 173 13.03 -4.49 -3.06
C ALA A 173 12.69 -4.55 -4.56
N ARG A 174 12.56 -5.76 -5.10
CA ARG A 174 12.45 -5.95 -6.57
C ARG A 174 11.07 -5.60 -7.10
N PHE A 175 10.03 -6.01 -6.39
CA PHE A 175 8.63 -5.73 -6.68
C PHE A 175 7.88 -5.34 -5.42
N ILE A 176 6.87 -4.49 -5.61
CA ILE A 176 6.01 -3.99 -4.56
C ILE A 176 4.58 -4.26 -4.99
N PHE A 177 3.87 -5.04 -4.20
CA PHE A 177 2.41 -5.08 -4.27
C PHE A 177 1.87 -4.00 -3.35
N ASN A 178 1.03 -3.14 -3.88
CA ASN A 178 0.33 -2.10 -3.14
C ASN A 178 -1.16 -2.38 -3.21
N GLY A 179 -1.79 -2.69 -2.08
CA GLY A 179 -3.19 -3.12 -2.06
C GLY A 179 -3.93 -2.77 -0.78
N ASP A 180 -5.23 -3.01 -0.78
CA ASP A 180 -6.13 -2.78 0.35
C ASP A 180 -6.22 -4.04 1.25
N ASP A 181 -6.78 -3.91 2.45
CA ASP A 181 -6.96 -5.03 3.39
C ASP A 181 -8.30 -5.77 3.23
N ASP A 182 -9.00 -5.51 2.13
CA ASP A 182 -10.28 -6.12 1.77
C ASP A 182 -10.25 -6.86 0.43
N VAL A 183 -9.07 -7.32 0.00
CA VAL A 183 -8.89 -8.12 -1.21
C VAL A 183 -8.47 -9.55 -0.91
N PHE A 184 -8.73 -10.42 -1.87
CA PHE A 184 -8.07 -11.71 -2.00
C PHE A 184 -6.90 -11.57 -2.99
N VAL A 185 -5.73 -12.09 -2.63
CA VAL A 185 -4.52 -12.08 -3.48
C VAL A 185 -4.00 -13.50 -3.64
N ASN A 186 -3.76 -13.92 -4.88
CA ASN A 186 -2.99 -15.13 -5.13
C ASN A 186 -1.50 -14.77 -5.22
N THR A 187 -0.83 -14.78 -4.08
CA THR A 187 0.57 -14.34 -3.97
C THR A 187 1.52 -15.22 -4.79
N ASP A 188 1.22 -16.52 -4.94
CA ASP A 188 2.02 -17.42 -5.77
C ASP A 188 1.97 -17.03 -7.25
N ASN A 189 0.76 -16.78 -7.78
CA ASN A 189 0.61 -16.34 -9.16
C ASN A 189 1.24 -14.96 -9.38
N MET A 190 1.17 -14.07 -8.38
CA MET A 190 1.80 -12.76 -8.46
C MET A 190 3.34 -12.87 -8.52
N VAL A 191 3.93 -13.77 -7.73
CA VAL A 191 5.36 -14.09 -7.80
C VAL A 191 5.73 -14.68 -9.16
N ARG A 192 4.98 -15.65 -9.68
CA ARG A 192 5.22 -16.23 -11.01
C ARG A 192 5.13 -15.20 -12.13
N PHE A 193 4.13 -14.31 -12.09
CA PHE A 193 4.00 -13.21 -13.04
C PHE A 193 5.21 -12.25 -12.99
N ALA A 194 5.62 -11.87 -11.77
CA ALA A 194 6.77 -11.00 -11.56
C ALA A 194 8.09 -11.66 -12.03
N MET A 195 8.23 -12.97 -11.82
CA MET A 195 9.36 -13.76 -12.33
C MET A 195 9.32 -13.86 -13.84
N ALA A 196 8.18 -14.08 -14.49
CA ALA A 196 8.10 -14.07 -15.96
C ALA A 196 8.51 -12.71 -16.57
N SER A 197 8.42 -11.65 -15.77
CA SER A 197 8.85 -10.29 -16.12
C SER A 197 10.32 -10.00 -15.77
N GLN A 198 11.23 -10.99 -15.69
CA GLN A 198 12.63 -10.76 -15.32
C GLN A 198 13.29 -9.67 -16.17
N GLY A 199 13.97 -8.73 -15.52
CA GLY A 199 14.51 -7.51 -16.12
C GLY A 199 13.61 -6.29 -15.91
N ALA A 200 12.30 -6.49 -15.70
CA ALA A 200 11.35 -5.42 -15.39
C ALA A 200 11.58 -4.80 -14.01
N GLN A 201 12.24 -5.48 -13.06
CA GLN A 201 12.56 -4.89 -11.75
C GLN A 201 13.44 -3.63 -11.86
N LYS A 202 14.23 -3.52 -12.94
CA LYS A 202 15.08 -2.34 -13.26
C LYS A 202 14.44 -1.42 -14.31
N LYS A 203 13.25 -1.77 -14.83
CA LYS A 203 12.52 -1.00 -15.84
C LYS A 203 11.14 -0.64 -15.29
N HIS A 204 10.39 0.14 -16.05
CA HIS A 204 9.02 0.45 -15.67
C HIS A 204 8.15 -0.81 -15.74
N LEU A 205 7.45 -1.08 -14.64
CA LEU A 205 6.30 -1.97 -14.55
C LEU A 205 5.32 -1.39 -13.55
N MET A 206 4.06 -1.24 -13.96
CA MET A 206 2.91 -1.06 -13.08
C MET A 206 1.70 -1.72 -13.74
N VAL A 207 1.17 -2.75 -13.10
CA VAL A 207 0.02 -3.53 -13.59
C VAL A 207 -1.10 -3.53 -12.57
N GLY A 208 -2.33 -3.43 -13.06
CA GLY A 208 -3.55 -3.44 -12.25
C GLY A 208 -4.80 -3.53 -13.13
N GLN A 209 -5.96 -3.23 -12.57
CA GLN A 209 -7.14 -2.94 -13.39
C GLN A 209 -7.04 -1.51 -13.92
N LEU A 210 -6.68 -1.35 -15.19
CA LEU A 210 -6.43 -0.05 -15.80
C LEU A 210 -7.74 0.69 -16.10
N PHE A 211 -7.85 1.93 -15.61
CA PHE A 211 -8.89 2.88 -15.96
C PHE A 211 -8.33 3.92 -16.92
N VAL A 212 -8.96 4.05 -18.08
CA VAL A 212 -8.66 5.07 -19.11
C VAL A 212 -9.91 5.89 -19.37
N ASN A 213 -9.73 7.17 -19.74
CA ASN A 213 -10.83 8.08 -20.05
C ASN A 213 -11.87 8.23 -18.91
N ASN A 214 -11.46 8.04 -17.66
CA ASN A 214 -12.36 8.19 -16.52
C ASN A 214 -12.42 9.67 -16.08
N PHE A 215 -13.57 10.08 -15.54
CA PHE A 215 -13.86 11.47 -15.20
C PHE A 215 -13.90 11.67 -13.68
N PRO A 216 -13.50 12.86 -13.16
CA PRO A 216 -13.71 13.18 -11.76
C PRO A 216 -15.19 13.20 -11.41
N VAL A 217 -15.56 12.47 -10.35
CA VAL A 217 -16.96 12.40 -9.91
C VAL A 217 -17.36 13.73 -9.30
N ARG A 218 -18.35 14.40 -9.91
CA ARG A 218 -18.85 15.72 -9.46
C ARG A 218 -20.08 15.65 -8.54
N ILE A 219 -20.46 14.44 -8.12
CA ILE A 219 -21.59 14.20 -7.22
C ILE A 219 -21.14 14.40 -5.76
N ARG A 220 -21.63 15.45 -5.10
CA ARG A 220 -21.21 15.87 -3.74
C ARG A 220 -21.32 14.78 -2.66
N GLY A 221 -22.31 13.89 -2.77
CA GLY A 221 -22.51 12.78 -1.83
C GLY A 221 -21.63 11.55 -2.09
N SER A 222 -20.87 11.53 -3.18
CA SER A 222 -20.00 10.40 -3.50
C SER A 222 -18.74 10.43 -2.63
N LYS A 223 -18.31 9.27 -2.14
CA LYS A 223 -16.99 9.13 -1.50
C LYS A 223 -15.83 9.49 -2.44
N TYR A 224 -16.06 9.44 -3.75
CA TYR A 224 -15.09 9.79 -4.80
C TYR A 224 -15.26 11.23 -5.31
N PHE A 225 -16.01 12.08 -4.62
CA PHE A 225 -16.27 13.46 -5.04
C PHE A 225 -14.97 14.25 -5.19
N VAL A 226 -14.74 14.81 -6.38
CA VAL A 226 -13.66 15.74 -6.65
C VAL A 226 -14.26 17.03 -7.21
N PRO A 227 -14.12 18.18 -6.52
CA PRO A 227 -14.61 19.47 -7.01
C PRO A 227 -13.73 20.05 -8.13
N GLN A 228 -14.29 20.98 -8.91
CA GLN A 228 -13.55 21.65 -10.01
C GLN A 228 -12.34 22.42 -9.49
N GLN A 229 -12.43 22.96 -8.27
CA GLN A 229 -11.38 23.65 -7.54
C GLN A 229 -10.13 22.79 -7.30
N LEU A 230 -10.27 21.46 -7.24
CA LEU A 230 -9.14 20.54 -7.11
C LEU A 230 -8.59 20.10 -8.46
N MET A 231 -9.46 19.95 -9.45
CA MET A 231 -9.10 19.55 -10.81
C MET A 231 -10.14 20.09 -11.79
N ALA A 232 -9.72 21.07 -12.59
CA ALA A 232 -10.54 21.64 -13.66
C ALA A 232 -10.62 20.71 -14.88
N ALA A 233 -9.57 19.91 -15.11
CA ALA A 233 -9.57 18.90 -16.17
C ALA A 233 -10.75 17.94 -16.05
N GLU A 234 -11.32 17.56 -17.18
CA GLU A 234 -12.45 16.65 -17.24
C GLU A 234 -12.04 15.18 -17.11
N ARG A 235 -10.78 14.84 -17.39
CA ARG A 235 -10.32 13.46 -17.39
C ARG A 235 -9.14 13.26 -16.46
N TYR A 236 -9.11 12.11 -15.80
CA TYR A 236 -7.94 11.63 -15.10
C TYR A 236 -6.88 11.11 -16.07
N PRO A 237 -5.58 11.17 -15.69
CA PRO A 237 -4.57 10.37 -16.37
C PRO A 237 -4.90 8.88 -16.24
N PRO A 238 -4.38 8.01 -17.13
CA PRO A 238 -4.49 6.56 -16.95
C PRO A 238 -3.97 6.11 -15.59
N TYR A 239 -4.73 5.28 -14.88
CA TYR A 239 -4.36 4.79 -13.55
C TYR A 239 -4.86 3.37 -13.31
N CYS A 240 -4.16 2.60 -12.47
CA CYS A 240 -4.65 1.32 -11.97
C CYS A 240 -5.60 1.60 -10.80
N GLY A 241 -6.82 1.05 -10.82
CA GLY A 241 -7.78 1.24 -9.73
C GLY A 241 -7.36 0.59 -8.41
N GLY A 242 -8.06 0.98 -7.34
CA GLY A 242 -7.83 0.52 -5.96
C GLY A 242 -8.04 -0.98 -5.76
N GLY A 243 -8.02 -1.48 -4.53
CA GLY A 243 -7.92 -2.92 -4.26
C GLY A 243 -6.49 -3.42 -4.36
N GLY A 244 -5.82 -3.23 -5.52
CA GLY A 244 -4.37 -3.37 -5.56
C GLY A 244 -3.72 -3.41 -6.95
N MET A 245 -2.41 -3.22 -6.94
CA MET A 245 -1.54 -3.16 -8.12
C MET A 245 -0.15 -3.69 -7.80
N LEU A 246 0.53 -4.21 -8.82
CA LEU A 246 1.93 -4.65 -8.73
C LEU A 246 2.82 -3.67 -9.50
N MET A 247 3.92 -3.25 -8.88
CA MET A 247 4.90 -2.35 -9.48
C MET A 247 6.32 -2.85 -9.27
N SER A 248 7.22 -2.52 -10.19
CA SER A 248 8.66 -2.75 -9.99
C SER A 248 9.24 -1.78 -8.95
N GLY A 249 10.35 -2.17 -8.32
CA GLY A 249 11.13 -1.27 -7.46
C GLY A 249 11.62 -0.02 -8.20
N PHE A 250 11.89 -0.12 -9.50
CA PHE A 250 12.15 1.04 -10.35
C PHE A 250 10.97 2.02 -10.37
N THR A 251 9.76 1.53 -10.68
CA THR A 251 8.57 2.38 -10.74
C THR A 251 8.27 3.02 -9.38
N ALA A 252 8.41 2.26 -8.28
CA ALA A 252 8.14 2.78 -6.94
C ALA A 252 9.08 3.95 -6.56
N ARG A 253 10.37 3.90 -6.97
CA ARG A 253 11.31 5.02 -6.80
C ARG A 253 10.98 6.20 -7.69
N VAL A 254 10.53 5.96 -8.92
CA VAL A 254 10.07 7.05 -9.80
C VAL A 254 8.86 7.76 -9.19
N ILE A 255 7.88 7.00 -8.68
CA ILE A 255 6.71 7.55 -7.98
C ILE A 255 7.16 8.39 -6.77
N ALA A 256 8.06 7.86 -5.92
CA ALA A 256 8.57 8.58 -4.75
C ALA A 256 9.18 9.94 -5.15
N ARG A 257 10.01 9.98 -6.20
CA ARG A 257 10.62 11.21 -6.73
C ARG A 257 9.59 12.18 -7.31
N GLN A 258 8.66 11.71 -8.15
CA GLN A 258 7.64 12.57 -8.75
C GLN A 258 6.66 13.12 -7.73
N SER A 259 6.34 12.32 -6.70
CA SER A 259 5.41 12.70 -5.65
C SER A 259 5.80 14.03 -4.99
N GLN A 260 7.10 14.30 -4.81
CA GLN A 260 7.62 15.53 -4.20
C GLN A 260 7.12 16.81 -4.89
N ASN A 261 6.86 16.75 -6.20
CA ASN A 261 6.48 17.92 -7.01
C ASN A 261 5.01 17.93 -7.44
N ILE A 262 4.21 16.95 -7.01
CA ILE A 262 2.79 16.85 -7.36
C ILE A 262 1.97 17.04 -6.08
N SER A 263 1.13 18.07 -6.06
CA SER A 263 0.20 18.34 -4.96
C SER A 263 -0.66 17.12 -4.65
N LEU A 264 -0.81 16.77 -3.36
CA LEU A 264 -1.62 15.62 -2.96
C LEU A 264 -3.02 15.74 -3.57
N PHE A 265 -3.56 14.62 -4.02
CA PHE A 265 -4.87 14.49 -4.65
C PHE A 265 -5.75 13.55 -3.79
N PRO A 266 -7.07 13.74 -3.66
CA PRO A 266 -7.87 13.00 -2.69
C PRO A 266 -8.12 11.54 -3.06
N ILE A 267 -7.82 11.14 -4.30
CA ILE A 267 -7.94 9.76 -4.78
C ILE A 267 -6.51 9.22 -5.00
N ASP A 268 -6.09 8.26 -4.18
CA ASP A 268 -4.70 7.79 -4.12
C ASP A 268 -4.26 7.09 -5.41
N ASP A 269 -5.12 6.24 -5.96
CA ASP A 269 -4.83 5.53 -7.21
C ASP A 269 -4.64 6.49 -8.40
N VAL A 270 -5.47 7.55 -8.48
CA VAL A 270 -5.33 8.62 -9.48
C VAL A 270 -4.03 9.38 -9.25
N TYR A 271 -3.64 9.64 -8.00
CA TYR A 271 -2.39 10.31 -7.68
C TYR A 271 -1.16 9.51 -8.16
N LEU A 272 -1.19 8.18 -8.03
CA LEU A 272 -0.14 7.33 -8.61
C LEU A 272 -0.12 7.45 -10.15
N GLY A 273 -1.29 7.49 -10.79
CA GLY A 273 -1.43 7.79 -12.22
C GLY A 273 -0.83 9.15 -12.62
N MET A 274 -1.07 10.20 -11.83
CA MET A 274 -0.47 11.53 -12.04
C MET A 274 1.07 11.49 -11.95
N CYS A 275 1.62 10.72 -11.00
CA CYS A 275 3.06 10.53 -10.88
C CYS A 275 3.65 9.84 -12.12
N LEU A 276 2.94 8.83 -12.63
CA LEU A 276 3.32 8.07 -13.82
C LEU A 276 3.22 8.91 -15.11
N GLU A 277 2.15 9.68 -15.26
CA GLU A 277 1.98 10.61 -16.39
C GLU A 277 3.12 11.61 -16.46
N ARG A 278 3.45 12.24 -15.31
CA ARG A 278 4.59 13.18 -15.23
C ARG A 278 5.92 12.52 -15.59
N ALA A 279 6.08 11.23 -15.31
CA ALA A 279 7.28 10.47 -15.65
C ALA A 279 7.29 9.93 -17.10
N GLY A 280 6.19 10.04 -17.85
CA GLY A 280 6.04 9.42 -19.16
C GLY A 280 6.02 7.88 -19.11
N LEU A 281 5.55 7.30 -18.00
CA LEU A 281 5.59 5.86 -17.73
C LEU A 281 4.17 5.30 -17.55
N PRO A 282 3.47 4.94 -18.63
CA PRO A 282 2.05 4.58 -18.55
C PRO A 282 1.82 3.24 -17.83
N PRO A 283 0.83 3.16 -16.91
CA PRO A 283 0.44 1.88 -16.32
C PRO A 283 -0.23 0.96 -17.35
N THR A 284 -0.26 -0.34 -17.04
CA THR A 284 -0.79 -1.37 -17.94
C THR A 284 -1.88 -2.21 -17.27
N SER A 285 -2.77 -2.78 -18.08
CA SER A 285 -3.84 -3.64 -17.58
C SER A 285 -3.36 -5.08 -17.44
N HIS A 286 -3.84 -5.79 -16.41
CA HIS A 286 -3.66 -7.24 -16.28
C HIS A 286 -5.00 -7.92 -15.98
N ALA A 287 -5.41 -8.87 -16.83
CA ALA A 287 -6.72 -9.53 -16.74
C ALA A 287 -6.95 -10.31 -15.44
N GLY A 288 -5.86 -10.68 -14.76
CA GLY A 288 -5.88 -11.34 -13.44
C GLY A 288 -6.12 -10.41 -12.25
N ILE A 289 -6.14 -9.08 -12.44
CA ILE A 289 -6.39 -8.11 -11.36
C ILE A 289 -7.79 -7.52 -11.56
N ARG A 290 -8.70 -7.81 -10.61
CA ARG A 290 -10.12 -7.46 -10.70
C ARG A 290 -10.57 -6.66 -9.47
N THR A 291 -10.55 -5.35 -9.60
CA THR A 291 -10.85 -4.36 -8.55
C THR A 291 -12.33 -3.99 -8.50
N MET A 292 -13.12 -4.39 -9.50
CA MET A 292 -14.58 -4.23 -9.54
C MET A 292 -15.30 -5.54 -9.21
N GLY A 293 -14.59 -6.49 -8.60
CA GLY A 293 -15.04 -7.86 -8.40
C GLY A 293 -15.13 -8.68 -9.68
N MET A 294 -15.75 -9.84 -9.55
CA MET A 294 -15.86 -10.80 -10.66
C MET A 294 -16.90 -10.38 -11.72
N GLY A 295 -17.60 -9.25 -11.52
CA GLY A 295 -18.79 -8.89 -12.29
C GLY A 295 -19.92 -9.89 -12.06
N ALA A 296 -21.09 -9.63 -12.62
CA ALA A 296 -22.15 -10.63 -12.67
C ALA A 296 -21.65 -11.79 -13.55
N LEU A 297 -21.14 -12.86 -12.94
CA LEU A 297 -20.78 -14.13 -13.60
C LEU A 297 -22.04 -14.85 -14.12
N GLY A 298 -23.03 -14.12 -14.63
CA GLY A 298 -24.34 -14.64 -14.99
C GLY A 298 -24.96 -15.43 -13.83
N LYS A 299 -25.12 -16.74 -14.05
CA LYS A 299 -25.66 -17.71 -13.07
C LYS A 299 -24.58 -18.45 -12.26
N ALA A 300 -23.30 -18.20 -12.50
CA ALA A 300 -22.23 -18.92 -11.81
C ALA A 300 -22.06 -18.42 -10.37
N ASP A 301 -21.66 -19.35 -9.50
CA ASP A 301 -21.39 -19.04 -8.09
C ASP A 301 -20.21 -18.07 -7.99
N PRO A 302 -20.43 -16.85 -7.47
CA PRO A 302 -19.34 -15.89 -7.27
C PRO A 302 -18.28 -16.40 -6.29
N PHE A 303 -18.54 -17.47 -5.54
CA PHE A 303 -17.63 -18.09 -4.60
C PHE A 303 -16.98 -19.39 -5.10
N ASP A 304 -17.08 -19.72 -6.40
CA ASP A 304 -16.38 -20.88 -6.97
C ASP A 304 -14.85 -20.66 -6.95
N PRO A 305 -14.07 -21.47 -6.19
CA PRO A 305 -12.62 -21.31 -6.04
C PRO A 305 -11.85 -21.43 -7.36
N CYS A 306 -12.41 -22.07 -8.38
CA CYS A 306 -11.76 -22.21 -9.68
C CYS A 306 -11.59 -20.89 -10.42
N TYR A 307 -12.45 -19.91 -10.18
CA TYR A 307 -12.25 -18.58 -10.73
C TYR A 307 -11.08 -17.85 -10.09
N TYR A 308 -10.85 -18.05 -8.79
CA TYR A 308 -9.83 -17.35 -8.01
C TYR A 308 -8.45 -17.96 -8.18
N ARG A 309 -8.37 -19.26 -8.50
CA ARG A 309 -7.11 -20.00 -8.67
C ARG A 309 -6.16 -19.39 -9.71
N GLU A 310 -6.70 -18.83 -10.78
CA GLU A 310 -5.92 -18.30 -11.92
C GLU A 310 -5.70 -16.77 -11.86
N LEU A 311 -6.41 -16.09 -10.95
CA LEU A 311 -6.32 -14.65 -10.81
C LEU A 311 -5.12 -14.25 -9.96
N LEU A 312 -4.76 -12.96 -10.00
CA LEU A 312 -3.77 -12.36 -9.13
C LEU A 312 -4.43 -11.68 -7.93
N LEU A 313 -5.53 -10.96 -8.16
CA LEU A 313 -6.23 -10.18 -7.15
C LEU A 313 -7.72 -10.03 -7.48
N VAL A 314 -8.56 -10.12 -6.45
CA VAL A 314 -9.99 -9.79 -6.54
C VAL A 314 -10.44 -8.96 -5.34
N HIS A 315 -11.17 -7.87 -5.62
CA HIS A 315 -11.90 -7.06 -4.64
C HIS A 315 -13.39 -7.43 -4.67
N ARG A 316 -14.11 -7.66 -3.56
CA ARG A 316 -13.76 -7.51 -2.14
C ARG A 316 -14.08 -8.78 -1.36
N PHE A 317 -13.39 -8.96 -0.24
CA PHE A 317 -13.61 -10.02 0.72
C PHE A 317 -13.75 -9.45 2.15
N VAL A 318 -14.71 -10.00 2.90
CA VAL A 318 -14.70 -9.87 4.37
C VAL A 318 -13.81 -10.95 5.00
N PRO A 319 -13.39 -10.83 6.27
CA PRO A 319 -12.39 -11.72 6.86
C PRO A 319 -12.72 -13.22 6.76
N TYR A 320 -13.95 -13.64 7.09
CA TYR A 320 -14.31 -15.06 7.03
C TYR A 320 -14.34 -15.59 5.59
N GLU A 321 -14.84 -14.81 4.62
CA GLU A 321 -14.87 -15.19 3.21
C GLU A 321 -13.45 -15.42 2.69
N LEU A 322 -12.51 -14.58 3.11
CA LEU A 322 -11.10 -14.69 2.73
C LEU A 322 -10.50 -16.00 3.24
N VAL A 323 -10.80 -16.39 4.50
CA VAL A 323 -10.34 -17.66 5.07
C VAL A 323 -10.92 -18.85 4.31
N VAL A 324 -12.24 -18.87 4.09
CA VAL A 324 -12.91 -19.97 3.38
C VAL A 324 -12.40 -20.10 1.94
N MET A 325 -12.28 -18.98 1.22
CA MET A 325 -11.76 -18.98 -0.14
C MET A 325 -10.30 -19.43 -0.19
N TRP A 326 -9.47 -18.96 0.76
CA TRP A 326 -8.07 -19.36 0.85
C TRP A 326 -7.91 -20.86 1.10
N ASP A 327 -8.74 -21.45 1.96
CA ASP A 327 -8.76 -22.90 2.18
C ASP A 327 -9.20 -23.65 0.91
N ALA A 328 -10.34 -23.24 0.32
CA ALA A 328 -10.92 -23.88 -0.85
C ALA A 328 -9.97 -23.91 -2.06
N ILE A 329 -9.22 -22.84 -2.34
CA ILE A 329 -8.28 -22.82 -3.48
C ILE A 329 -7.03 -23.68 -3.27
N HIS A 330 -6.70 -24.04 -2.02
CA HIS A 330 -5.56 -24.87 -1.67
C HIS A 330 -5.95 -26.33 -1.39
N GLU A 331 -7.23 -26.68 -1.49
CA GLU A 331 -7.69 -28.06 -1.37
C GLU A 331 -7.04 -28.95 -2.46
N PRO A 332 -6.33 -30.03 -2.08
CA PRO A 332 -5.66 -30.91 -3.04
C PRO A 332 -6.62 -31.54 -4.07
N GLN A 333 -7.87 -31.78 -3.66
CA GLN A 333 -8.93 -32.33 -4.49
C GLN A 333 -9.63 -31.31 -5.39
N LEU A 334 -9.29 -30.02 -5.33
CA LEU A 334 -9.94 -28.99 -6.14
C LEU A 334 -9.68 -29.26 -7.64
N ARG A 335 -10.74 -29.68 -8.34
CA ARG A 335 -10.73 -29.94 -9.79
C ARG A 335 -11.38 -28.80 -10.53
N CYS A 336 -10.56 -27.92 -11.08
CA CYS A 336 -11.01 -26.93 -12.03
C CYS A 336 -11.02 -27.52 -13.44
N GLY A 337 -12.14 -27.38 -14.14
CA GLY A 337 -12.26 -27.85 -15.53
C GLY A 337 -11.13 -27.28 -16.39
N LYS A 338 -10.56 -28.10 -17.29
CA LYS A 338 -9.59 -27.62 -18.29
C LYS A 338 -10.25 -26.52 -19.12
N ARG A 339 -9.52 -25.42 -19.38
CA ARG A 339 -9.96 -24.36 -20.30
C ARG A 339 -10.37 -24.99 -21.63
N VAL A 340 -11.54 -24.63 -22.13
CA VAL A 340 -11.79 -24.63 -23.57
C VAL A 340 -10.84 -23.55 -24.13
N SER A 341 -9.96 -24.01 -25.01
CA SER A 341 -8.86 -23.29 -25.68
C SER A 341 -9.26 -21.93 -26.25
#